data_AF-A0A6I4MEK8-F1
#
_entry.id   AF-A0A6I4MEK8-F1
#
_cell.length_a   1.000
_cell.length_b   1.000
_cell.length_c   1.000
_cell.angle_alpha   90.00
_cell.angle_beta   90.00
_cell.angle_gamma   90.00
#
_symmetry.space_group_name_H-M   'P 1'
#
loop_
_entity.id
_entity.type
_entity.pdbx_description
1 polymer ?
#
loop_
_entity_poly.entity_id
_entity_poly.type
_entity_poly.pdbx_seq_one_letter_code
_entity_poly.pdbx_strand_id
1 'polypeptide(L)'
;MKDAPPAALPANLVDPPWLRKPAAPRAAAGGTVVPGLEPPGGRRVVWAPGERAEWAAARPYGGPWADGDWEREAEEVRDGSMYLPSQAGFLASAPEHIARPLLATWEPRKVTWDFAHSLKPIVARFEDAAWDVSVRMAKANPHGTGPVLLPFLGADVARLMADWLYRLKSARHLARTWFARHGLEAVPYLVPDALGKRVGPRRNALHALRTIEGDVVEAARVHGDEAAHAVAALLADEPEQAEPAQAAEAAGPSPLAARSARPSPSPAPRTTRPSRRTPTGGSPS
;
A
#
# COMPACT_ATOMS: atom_id res chain seq x y z
N MET A 1 -12.30 66.87 -13.77
CA MET A 1 -12.55 65.57 -13.13
C MET A 1 -13.89 65.65 -12.44
N LYS A 2 -14.85 64.82 -12.83
CA LYS A 2 -16.20 64.79 -12.26
C LYS A 2 -16.28 63.52 -11.44
N ASP A 3 -16.19 63.64 -10.12
CA ASP A 3 -16.29 62.50 -9.22
C ASP A 3 -17.71 61.94 -9.27
N ALA A 4 -17.82 60.63 -9.52
CA ALA A 4 -19.09 59.91 -9.46
C ALA A 4 -19.58 59.89 -8.00
N PRO A 5 -20.88 60.10 -7.74
CA PRO A 5 -21.41 60.03 -6.39
C PRO A 5 -21.21 58.61 -5.81
N PRO A 6 -20.93 58.48 -4.50
CA PRO A 6 -20.55 57.20 -3.87
C PRO A 6 -21.62 56.10 -3.99
N ALA A 7 -22.85 56.43 -4.39
CA ALA A 7 -23.94 55.50 -4.67
C ALA A 7 -23.87 54.81 -6.05
N ALA A 8 -22.93 55.20 -6.92
CA ALA A 8 -22.74 54.64 -8.27
C ALA A 8 -21.64 53.57 -8.35
N LEU A 9 -21.03 53.19 -7.23
CA LEU A 9 -20.01 52.14 -7.17
C LEU A 9 -20.69 50.76 -7.17
N PRO A 10 -20.31 49.84 -8.07
CA PRO A 10 -20.71 48.44 -8.01
C PRO A 10 -20.44 47.85 -6.61
N ALA A 11 -21.37 47.05 -6.09
CA ALA A 11 -21.31 46.52 -4.72
C ALA A 11 -20.00 45.79 -4.40
N ASN A 12 -19.34 45.21 -5.40
CA ASN A 12 -18.04 44.56 -5.34
C ASN A 12 -16.83 45.50 -5.17
N LEU A 13 -16.99 46.81 -5.37
CA LEU A 13 -15.97 47.80 -4.99
C LEU A 13 -16.21 48.39 -3.60
N VAL A 14 -17.43 48.27 -3.08
CA VAL A 14 -17.82 48.70 -1.72
C VAL A 14 -17.59 47.58 -0.69
N ASP A 15 -17.84 46.32 -1.08
CA ASP A 15 -17.54 45.11 -0.31
C ASP A 15 -16.83 44.05 -1.18
N PRO A 16 -15.54 44.26 -1.48
CA PRO A 16 -14.76 43.38 -2.33
C PRO A 16 -14.61 41.96 -1.75
N PRO A 17 -14.96 40.91 -2.51
CA PRO A 17 -14.94 39.53 -2.02
C PRO A 17 -13.53 39.02 -1.66
N TRP A 18 -12.47 39.66 -2.16
CA TRP A 18 -11.07 39.35 -1.83
C TRP A 18 -10.57 39.98 -0.52
N LEU A 19 -11.33 40.92 0.06
CA LEU A 19 -11.06 41.49 1.39
C LEU A 19 -11.91 40.84 2.48
N ARG A 20 -12.92 40.04 2.11
CA ARG A 20 -13.62 39.18 3.06
C ARG A 20 -12.62 38.16 3.60
N LYS A 21 -12.47 38.11 4.93
CA LYS A 21 -11.82 36.95 5.56
C LYS A 21 -12.50 35.70 4.99
N PRO A 22 -11.74 34.67 4.55
CA PRO A 22 -12.32 33.39 4.23
C PRO A 22 -13.23 33.02 5.41
N ALA A 23 -14.51 32.74 5.11
CA ALA A 23 -15.37 32.17 6.13
C ALA A 23 -14.58 31.00 6.72
N ALA A 24 -14.39 30.99 8.05
CA ALA A 24 -13.75 29.86 8.70
C ALA A 24 -14.41 28.62 8.11
N PRO A 25 -13.65 27.62 7.62
CA PRO A 25 -14.23 26.43 7.02
C PRO A 25 -15.26 25.97 8.02
N ARG A 26 -16.54 26.02 7.62
CA ARG A 26 -17.68 25.72 8.49
C ARG A 26 -17.28 24.45 9.20
N ALA A 27 -16.95 24.54 10.48
CA ALA A 27 -16.42 23.42 11.25
C ALA A 27 -17.39 22.29 10.95
N ALA A 28 -16.92 21.26 10.23
CA ALA A 28 -17.76 20.32 9.50
C ALA A 28 -18.99 20.00 10.36
N ALA A 29 -20.11 20.62 10.01
CA ALA A 29 -21.28 20.61 10.86
C ALA A 29 -21.73 19.15 10.91
N GLY A 30 -21.68 18.53 12.09
CA GLY A 30 -22.21 17.19 12.32
C GLY A 30 -21.21 16.04 12.38
N GLY A 31 -19.90 16.29 12.45
CA GLY A 31 -18.95 15.18 12.57
C GLY A 31 -18.97 14.52 13.95
N THR A 32 -19.96 13.66 14.26
CA THR A 32 -20.02 12.87 15.50
C THR A 32 -18.69 12.15 15.70
N VAL A 33 -17.88 12.66 16.63
CA VAL A 33 -16.61 12.07 17.04
C VAL A 33 -16.93 11.29 18.29
N VAL A 34 -16.62 10.00 18.30
CA VAL A 34 -16.68 9.17 19.50
C VAL A 34 -15.23 8.89 19.90
N PRO A 35 -14.67 9.61 20.89
CA PRO A 35 -13.28 9.44 21.28
C PRO A 35 -13.07 8.11 22.01
N GLY A 36 -11.86 7.53 21.89
CA GLY A 36 -11.44 6.38 22.69
C GLY A 36 -11.88 5.02 22.17
N LEU A 37 -12.50 4.94 20.98
CA LEU A 37 -12.74 3.66 20.33
C LEU A 37 -11.41 3.05 19.86
N GLU A 38 -11.22 1.77 20.19
CA GLU A 38 -10.10 0.96 19.72
C GLU A 38 -10.64 -0.13 18.80
N PRO A 39 -9.96 -0.47 17.69
CA PRO A 39 -10.38 -1.57 16.85
C PRO A 39 -10.34 -2.88 17.64
N PRO A 40 -11.16 -3.89 17.28
CA PRO A 40 -11.07 -5.19 17.91
C PRO A 40 -9.65 -5.72 17.85
N GLY A 41 -9.21 -6.37 18.92
CA GLY A 41 -7.93 -7.06 18.94
C GLY A 41 -7.88 -8.21 17.93
N GLY A 42 -6.67 -8.65 17.63
CA GLY A 42 -6.41 -9.85 16.85
C GLY A 42 -6.11 -9.61 15.38
N ARG A 43 -5.40 -10.60 14.82
CA ARG A 43 -5.03 -10.73 13.41
C ARG A 43 -5.63 -12.05 12.93
N ARG A 44 -6.31 -12.03 11.79
CA ARG A 44 -6.90 -13.24 11.19
C ARG A 44 -6.43 -13.39 9.75
N VAL A 45 -6.04 -14.60 9.38
CA VAL A 45 -5.80 -14.98 7.98
C VAL A 45 -7.00 -15.78 7.52
N VAL A 46 -7.88 -15.14 6.75
CA VAL A 46 -9.14 -15.71 6.26
C VAL A 46 -8.91 -16.14 4.82
N TRP A 47 -8.79 -17.44 4.55
CA TRP A 47 -8.54 -17.98 3.20
C TRP A 47 -9.83 -18.19 2.40
N ALA A 48 -9.78 -17.94 1.08
CA ALA A 48 -10.83 -18.42 0.18
C ALA A 48 -10.67 -19.94 -0.06
N PRO A 49 -11.73 -20.65 -0.47
CA PRO A 49 -11.63 -22.08 -0.79
C PRO A 49 -10.49 -22.38 -1.78
N GLY A 50 -9.57 -23.27 -1.41
CA GLY A 50 -8.43 -23.68 -2.24
C GLY A 50 -7.25 -22.70 -2.32
N GLU A 51 -7.44 -21.43 -1.92
CA GLU A 51 -6.43 -20.38 -2.10
C GLU A 51 -5.16 -20.65 -1.28
N ARG A 52 -5.28 -21.14 -0.04
CA ARG A 52 -4.11 -21.49 0.78
C ARG A 52 -3.24 -22.55 0.10
N ALA A 53 -3.87 -23.56 -0.50
CA ALA A 53 -3.17 -24.64 -1.21
C ALA A 53 -2.54 -24.11 -2.51
N GLU A 54 -3.24 -23.23 -3.24
CA GLU A 54 -2.70 -22.55 -4.42
C GLU A 54 -1.44 -21.74 -4.05
N TRP A 55 -1.50 -20.98 -2.96
CA TRP A 55 -0.38 -20.15 -2.50
C TRP A 55 0.78 -21.01 -1.99
N ALA A 56 0.50 -22.12 -1.31
CA ALA A 56 1.53 -23.07 -0.90
C ALA A 56 2.22 -23.76 -2.09
N ALA A 57 1.49 -23.98 -3.20
CA ALA A 57 2.03 -24.56 -4.42
C ALA A 57 2.73 -23.54 -5.34
N ALA A 58 2.61 -22.24 -5.06
CA ALA A 58 3.26 -21.20 -5.83
C ALA A 58 4.79 -21.38 -5.75
N ARG A 59 5.46 -21.37 -6.90
CA ARG A 59 6.91 -21.56 -6.93
C ARG A 59 7.62 -20.25 -6.58
N PRO A 60 8.48 -20.23 -5.54
CA PRO A 60 9.38 -19.12 -5.32
C PRO A 60 10.31 -18.92 -6.52
N TYR A 61 10.87 -17.73 -6.63
CA TYR A 61 11.91 -17.44 -7.62
C TYR A 61 13.08 -18.43 -7.46
N GLY A 62 13.51 -19.06 -8.56
CA GLY A 62 14.60 -20.05 -8.55
C GLY A 62 14.16 -21.52 -8.49
N GLY A 63 12.87 -21.80 -8.28
CA GLY A 63 12.33 -23.17 -8.27
C GLY A 63 12.37 -23.85 -6.88
N PRO A 64 12.09 -25.17 -6.81
CA PRO A 64 12.13 -25.91 -5.55
C PRO A 64 13.52 -25.86 -4.94
N TRP A 65 13.61 -25.59 -3.64
CA TRP A 65 14.88 -25.65 -2.93
C TRP A 65 15.34 -27.10 -2.86
N ALA A 66 16.58 -27.37 -3.28
CA ALA A 66 17.15 -28.70 -3.16
C ALA A 66 17.47 -28.99 -1.69
N ASP A 67 17.33 -30.25 -1.26
CA ASP A 67 17.83 -30.65 0.05
C ASP A 67 19.34 -30.32 0.13
N GLY A 68 19.70 -29.51 1.12
CA GLY A 68 21.02 -28.92 1.27
C GLY A 68 21.43 -28.82 2.74
N ASP A 69 22.54 -28.13 2.99
CA ASP A 69 23.02 -27.84 4.34
C ASP A 69 22.19 -26.68 4.92
N TRP A 70 21.03 -27.03 5.49
CA TRP A 70 20.04 -26.08 5.98
C TRP A 70 20.61 -25.12 7.02
N GLU A 71 21.51 -25.61 7.87
CA GLU A 71 22.17 -24.83 8.91
C GLU A 71 23.12 -23.79 8.31
N ARG A 72 23.94 -24.18 7.34
CA ARG A 72 24.82 -23.22 6.65
C ARG A 72 24.02 -22.15 5.92
N GLU A 73 22.99 -22.54 5.19
CA GLU A 73 22.16 -21.61 4.42
C GLU A 73 21.30 -20.71 5.32
N ALA A 74 20.91 -21.20 6.50
CA ALA A 74 20.27 -20.38 7.53
C ALA A 74 21.17 -19.23 7.99
N GLU A 75 22.49 -19.44 8.09
CA GLU A 75 23.44 -18.36 8.40
C GLU A 75 23.50 -17.32 7.29
N GLU A 76 23.50 -17.74 6.01
CA GLU A 76 23.49 -16.82 4.87
C GLU A 76 22.21 -15.95 4.81
N VAL A 77 21.07 -16.50 5.26
CA VAL A 77 19.84 -15.71 5.43
C VAL A 77 20.00 -14.72 6.58
N ARG A 78 20.62 -15.15 7.70
CA ARG A 78 20.75 -14.36 8.92
C ARG A 78 21.72 -13.19 8.79
N ASP A 79 22.84 -13.38 8.08
CA ASP A 79 23.81 -12.33 7.79
C ASP A 79 23.44 -11.47 6.56
N GLY A 80 22.44 -11.91 5.79
CA GLY A 80 21.92 -11.22 4.62
C GLY A 80 22.77 -11.36 3.36
N SER A 81 23.74 -12.28 3.34
CA SER A 81 24.56 -12.60 2.17
C SER A 81 23.79 -13.34 1.08
N MET A 82 22.72 -14.05 1.45
CA MET A 82 21.84 -14.72 0.48
C MET A 82 21.03 -13.70 -0.33
N TYR A 83 20.86 -13.94 -1.63
CA TYR A 83 20.01 -13.10 -2.48
C TYR A 83 18.55 -13.13 -2.02
N LEU A 84 17.87 -11.98 -1.99
CA LEU A 84 16.54 -11.85 -1.35
C LEU A 84 15.45 -12.81 -1.87
N PRO A 85 15.23 -12.97 -3.19
CA PRO A 85 14.33 -14.00 -3.69
C PRO A 85 14.71 -15.43 -3.25
N SER A 86 16.01 -15.72 -3.13
CA SER A 86 16.49 -16.99 -2.59
C SER A 86 16.20 -17.12 -1.09
N GLN A 87 16.32 -16.05 -0.30
CA GLN A 87 15.91 -16.05 1.11
C GLN A 87 14.43 -16.44 1.26
N ALA A 88 13.56 -15.90 0.41
CA ALA A 88 12.14 -16.25 0.43
C ALA A 88 11.90 -17.72 0.02
N GLY A 89 12.62 -18.22 -0.99
CA GLY A 89 12.58 -19.63 -1.38
C GLY A 89 13.04 -20.57 -0.27
N PHE A 90 14.12 -20.19 0.43
CA PHE A 90 14.62 -20.88 1.61
C PHE A 90 13.58 -20.91 2.73
N LEU A 91 13.03 -19.74 3.12
CA LEU A 91 12.00 -19.67 4.17
C LEU A 91 10.74 -20.46 3.81
N ALA A 92 10.36 -20.49 2.54
CA ALA A 92 9.23 -21.28 2.08
C ALA A 92 9.47 -22.80 2.19
N SER A 93 10.73 -23.26 2.10
CA SER A 93 11.07 -24.68 1.94
C SER A 93 11.70 -25.32 3.19
N ALA A 94 12.59 -24.60 3.88
CA ALA A 94 13.40 -25.12 4.98
C ALA A 94 12.57 -25.74 6.12
N PRO A 95 13.12 -26.67 6.91
CA PRO A 95 12.44 -27.23 8.08
C PRO A 95 11.86 -26.15 9.00
N GLU A 96 10.67 -26.38 9.57
CA GLU A 96 9.94 -25.33 10.32
C GLU A 96 10.75 -24.77 11.50
N HIS A 97 11.49 -25.62 12.21
CA HIS A 97 12.32 -25.21 13.35
C HIS A 97 13.49 -24.28 12.95
N ILE A 98 13.87 -24.25 11.67
CA ILE A 98 14.89 -23.35 11.11
C ILE A 98 14.22 -22.09 10.54
N ALA A 99 13.17 -22.27 9.73
CA ALA A 99 12.52 -21.18 9.02
C ALA A 99 11.77 -20.22 9.95
N ARG A 100 11.07 -20.72 10.97
CA ARG A 100 10.21 -19.89 11.84
C ARG A 100 11.01 -18.86 12.66
N PRO A 101 12.14 -19.18 13.31
CA PRO A 101 12.98 -18.18 13.99
C PRO A 101 13.56 -17.15 13.02
N LEU A 102 14.00 -17.58 11.84
CA LEU A 102 14.54 -16.66 10.83
C LEU A 102 13.49 -15.69 10.33
N LEU A 103 12.28 -16.19 10.01
CA LEU A 103 11.14 -15.38 9.57
C LEU A 103 10.82 -14.27 10.57
N ALA A 104 10.88 -14.56 11.87
CA ALA A 104 10.60 -13.58 12.93
C ALA A 104 11.59 -12.39 12.92
N THR A 105 12.82 -12.61 12.45
CA THR A 105 13.86 -11.57 12.33
C THR A 105 14.06 -11.07 10.91
N TRP A 106 13.31 -11.61 9.94
CA TRP A 106 13.55 -11.36 8.53
C TRP A 106 13.03 -9.97 8.13
N GLU A 107 13.95 -9.09 7.74
CA GLU A 107 13.63 -7.72 7.36
C GLU A 107 14.20 -7.35 5.97
N PRO A 108 13.53 -7.75 4.88
CA PRO A 108 13.91 -7.36 3.53
C PRO A 108 14.00 -5.83 3.38
N ARG A 109 15.18 -5.33 3.04
CA ARG A 109 15.38 -3.89 2.78
C ARG A 109 15.12 -3.57 1.31
N LYS A 110 14.28 -2.56 1.07
CA LYS A 110 14.04 -1.91 -0.24
C LYS A 110 13.62 -2.87 -1.36
N VAL A 111 12.39 -3.38 -1.29
CA VAL A 111 11.76 -4.13 -2.38
C VAL A 111 10.83 -3.19 -3.16
N THR A 112 11.24 -2.83 -4.38
CA THR A 112 10.47 -1.94 -5.27
C THR A 112 9.83 -2.67 -6.45
N TRP A 113 10.13 -3.95 -6.63
CA TRP A 113 9.54 -4.82 -7.67
C TRP A 113 8.46 -5.73 -7.08
N ASP A 114 7.72 -6.43 -7.94
CA ASP A 114 6.72 -7.42 -7.51
C ASP A 114 7.40 -8.59 -6.80
N PHE A 115 7.00 -8.79 -5.54
CA PHE A 115 7.49 -9.87 -4.70
C PHE A 115 6.36 -10.75 -4.15
N ALA A 116 5.13 -10.60 -4.68
CA ALA A 116 3.98 -11.34 -4.18
C ALA A 116 4.16 -12.85 -4.35
N HIS A 117 4.64 -13.30 -5.50
CA HIS A 117 4.86 -14.72 -5.80
C HIS A 117 5.81 -15.40 -4.80
N SER A 118 6.83 -14.69 -4.30
CA SER A 118 7.80 -15.23 -3.35
C SER A 118 7.27 -15.22 -1.91
N LEU A 119 6.38 -14.28 -1.55
CA LEU A 119 5.74 -14.24 -0.22
C LEU A 119 4.56 -15.20 -0.08
N LYS A 120 3.81 -15.48 -1.15
CA LYS A 120 2.60 -16.32 -1.07
C LYS A 120 2.83 -17.67 -0.38
N PRO A 121 3.89 -18.45 -0.71
CA PRO A 121 4.19 -19.71 -0.02
C PRO A 121 4.50 -19.53 1.47
N ILE A 122 5.23 -18.46 1.81
CA ILE A 122 5.56 -18.12 3.20
C ILE A 122 4.28 -17.79 3.97
N VAL A 123 3.39 -16.99 3.39
CA VAL A 123 2.10 -16.63 4.00
C VAL A 123 1.20 -17.86 4.15
N ALA A 124 1.12 -18.73 3.15
CA ALA A 124 0.33 -19.96 3.23
C ALA A 124 0.84 -20.92 4.31
N ARG A 125 2.16 -20.91 4.53
CA ARG A 125 2.84 -21.79 5.49
C ARG A 125 2.79 -21.24 6.92
N PHE A 126 3.07 -19.95 7.10
CA PHE A 126 3.31 -19.35 8.42
C PHE A 126 2.20 -18.39 8.89
N GLU A 127 1.27 -18.02 8.02
CA GLU A 127 0.09 -17.19 8.31
C GLU A 127 0.45 -15.95 9.14
N ASP A 128 0.02 -15.88 10.40
CA ASP A 128 0.24 -14.75 11.31
C ASP A 128 1.73 -14.44 11.53
N ALA A 129 2.61 -15.44 11.52
CA ALA A 129 4.05 -15.21 11.65
C ALA A 129 4.67 -14.49 10.43
N ALA A 130 3.97 -14.48 9.28
CA ALA A 130 4.35 -13.71 8.10
C ALA A 130 3.69 -12.32 8.06
N TRP A 131 2.91 -11.93 9.08
CA TRP A 131 2.07 -10.74 9.03
C TRP A 131 2.86 -9.45 8.80
N ASP A 132 3.80 -9.18 9.71
CA ASP A 132 4.51 -7.90 9.74
C ASP A 132 5.41 -7.70 8.52
N VAL A 133 6.06 -8.76 8.03
CA VAL A 133 6.83 -8.69 6.79
C VAL A 133 5.93 -8.46 5.59
N SER A 134 4.77 -9.11 5.51
CA SER A 134 3.81 -8.95 4.41
C SER A 134 3.24 -7.54 4.36
N VAL A 135 2.81 -6.98 5.50
CA VAL A 135 2.31 -5.59 5.58
C VAL A 135 3.40 -4.60 5.19
N ARG A 136 4.63 -4.78 5.69
CA ARG A 136 5.77 -3.91 5.37
C ARG A 136 6.09 -3.92 3.88
N MET A 137 6.16 -5.09 3.26
CA MET A 137 6.51 -5.24 1.84
C MET A 137 5.38 -4.77 0.92
N ALA A 138 4.13 -5.04 1.28
CA ALA A 138 2.95 -4.54 0.57
C ALA A 138 2.87 -3.01 0.61
N LYS A 139 3.22 -2.37 1.73
CA LYS A 139 3.31 -0.89 1.82
C LYS A 139 4.39 -0.31 0.90
N ALA A 140 5.51 -1.00 0.74
CA ALA A 140 6.60 -0.55 -0.13
C ALA A 140 6.24 -0.65 -1.62
N ASN A 141 5.49 -1.67 -2.02
CA ASN A 141 4.98 -1.83 -3.38
C ASN A 141 3.50 -2.27 -3.38
N PRO A 142 2.55 -1.32 -3.25
CA PRO A 142 1.13 -1.62 -3.19
C PRO A 142 0.59 -2.35 -4.42
N HIS A 143 1.13 -2.06 -5.61
CA HIS A 143 0.66 -2.67 -6.86
C HIS A 143 1.19 -4.09 -7.03
N GLY A 144 2.50 -4.29 -6.91
CA GLY A 144 3.11 -5.61 -7.14
C GLY A 144 2.96 -6.56 -5.96
N THR A 145 3.24 -6.10 -4.75
CA THR A 145 3.30 -6.95 -3.55
C THR A 145 2.01 -6.90 -2.73
N GLY A 146 1.20 -5.84 -2.87
CA GLY A 146 -0.08 -5.69 -2.18
C GLY A 146 -1.02 -6.92 -2.19
N PRO A 147 -1.13 -7.70 -3.28
CA PRO A 147 -2.01 -8.87 -3.34
C PRO A 147 -1.80 -9.91 -2.22
N VAL A 148 -0.64 -9.94 -1.57
CA VAL A 148 -0.38 -10.86 -0.44
C VAL A 148 -1.24 -10.57 0.79
N LEU A 149 -1.82 -9.36 0.88
CA LEU A 149 -2.69 -8.95 2.00
C LEU A 149 -4.16 -9.34 1.81
N LEU A 150 -4.53 -9.93 0.68
CA LEU A 150 -5.92 -10.34 0.42
C LEU A 150 -6.54 -11.18 1.56
N PRO A 151 -5.88 -12.21 2.12
CA PRO A 151 -6.45 -13.00 3.20
C PRO A 151 -6.35 -12.32 4.57
N PHE A 152 -5.67 -11.17 4.71
CA PHE A 152 -5.37 -10.61 6.02
C PHE A 152 -6.49 -9.70 6.49
N LEU A 153 -7.02 -10.00 7.68
CA LEU A 153 -8.07 -9.22 8.32
C LEU A 153 -7.60 -8.72 9.70
N GLY A 154 -7.39 -7.41 9.78
CA GLY A 154 -6.89 -6.72 10.96
C GLY A 154 -6.86 -5.20 10.75
N ALA A 155 -6.66 -4.46 11.84
CA ALA A 155 -6.78 -2.99 11.83
C ALA A 155 -5.76 -2.28 10.92
N ASP A 156 -4.51 -2.74 10.90
CA ASP A 156 -3.45 -2.18 10.07
C ASP A 156 -3.71 -2.40 8.57
N VAL A 157 -4.19 -3.59 8.20
CA VAL A 157 -4.56 -3.92 6.81
C VAL A 157 -5.83 -3.18 6.39
N ALA A 158 -6.87 -3.10 7.23
CA ALA A 158 -8.10 -2.36 6.92
C ALA A 158 -7.81 -0.86 6.67
N ARG A 159 -6.95 -0.26 7.50
CA ARG A 159 -6.47 1.12 7.32
C ARG A 159 -5.72 1.31 6.01
N LEU A 160 -4.86 0.35 5.66
CA LEU A 160 -4.08 0.39 4.43
C LEU A 160 -4.99 0.27 3.19
N MET A 161 -5.96 -0.65 3.23
CA MET A 161 -6.94 -0.83 2.15
C MET A 161 -7.85 0.39 1.99
N ALA A 162 -8.30 1.01 3.09
CA ALA A 162 -9.06 2.26 3.05
C ALA A 162 -8.24 3.42 2.43
N ASP A 163 -6.95 3.55 2.78
CA ASP A 163 -6.07 4.55 2.16
C ASP A 163 -5.86 4.30 0.67
N TRP A 164 -5.63 3.05 0.27
CA TRP A 164 -5.45 2.67 -1.13
C TRP A 164 -6.71 2.90 -1.96
N LEU A 165 -7.87 2.53 -1.42
CA LEU A 165 -9.17 2.76 -2.06
C LEU A 165 -9.37 4.25 -2.36
N TYR A 166 -9.13 5.09 -1.36
CA TYR A 166 -9.34 6.53 -1.46
C TYR A 166 -8.29 7.19 -2.39
N ARG A 167 -7.00 6.94 -2.16
CA ARG A 167 -5.92 7.80 -2.67
C ARG A 167 -5.08 7.19 -3.79
N LEU A 168 -4.98 5.86 -3.87
CA LEU A 168 -3.98 5.19 -4.72
C LEU A 168 -4.62 4.47 -5.92
N LYS A 169 -4.62 5.13 -7.09
CA LYS A 169 -5.24 4.59 -8.32
C LYS A 169 -4.74 3.19 -8.68
N SER A 170 -3.44 2.92 -8.53
CA SER A 170 -2.82 1.62 -8.88
C SER A 170 -3.24 0.47 -7.95
N ALA A 171 -3.62 0.74 -6.71
CA ALA A 171 -4.02 -0.27 -5.73
C ALA A 171 -5.53 -0.26 -5.44
N ARG A 172 -6.30 0.64 -6.08
CA ARG A 172 -7.75 0.78 -5.85
C ARG A 172 -8.52 -0.49 -6.17
N HIS A 173 -8.18 -1.18 -7.26
CA HIS A 173 -8.82 -2.45 -7.61
C HIS A 173 -8.58 -3.50 -6.53
N LEU A 174 -7.34 -3.63 -6.06
CA LEU A 174 -6.99 -4.54 -4.96
C LEU A 174 -7.78 -4.24 -3.68
N ALA A 175 -7.90 -2.95 -3.30
CA ALA A 175 -8.66 -2.56 -2.12
C ALA A 175 -10.16 -2.93 -2.25
N ARG A 176 -10.76 -2.71 -3.44
CA ARG A 176 -12.13 -3.16 -3.71
C ARG A 176 -12.29 -4.67 -3.57
N THR A 177 -11.35 -5.44 -4.11
CA THR A 177 -11.34 -6.91 -3.97
C THR A 177 -11.24 -7.33 -2.50
N TRP A 178 -10.43 -6.65 -1.69
CA TRP A 178 -10.33 -6.91 -0.26
C TRP A 178 -11.65 -6.60 0.47
N PHE A 179 -12.28 -5.45 0.21
CA PHE A 179 -13.57 -5.10 0.83
C PHE A 179 -14.71 -6.02 0.37
N ALA A 180 -14.75 -6.45 -0.88
CA ALA A 180 -15.72 -7.43 -1.36
C ALA A 180 -15.55 -8.80 -0.67
N ARG A 181 -14.30 -9.17 -0.36
CA ARG A 181 -13.98 -10.43 0.34
C ARG A 181 -14.39 -10.42 1.81
N HIS A 182 -14.05 -9.35 2.54
CA HIS A 182 -14.25 -9.30 3.99
C HIS A 182 -15.58 -8.67 4.39
N GLY A 183 -16.18 -7.84 3.53
CA GLY A 183 -17.51 -7.25 3.72
C GLY A 183 -17.68 -6.61 5.10
N LEU A 184 -18.75 -7.01 5.80
CA LEU A 184 -19.10 -6.50 7.12
C LEU A 184 -18.04 -6.82 8.20
N GLU A 185 -17.25 -7.89 8.05
CA GLU A 185 -16.18 -8.22 9.00
C GLU A 185 -15.05 -7.16 9.02
N ALA A 186 -14.95 -6.34 7.98
CA ALA A 186 -14.01 -5.22 7.93
C ALA A 186 -14.49 -3.99 8.71
N VAL A 187 -15.80 -3.83 8.92
CA VAL A 187 -16.41 -2.64 9.53
C VAL A 187 -15.85 -2.36 10.92
N PRO A 188 -15.75 -3.34 11.85
CA PRO A 188 -15.21 -3.09 13.19
C PRO A 188 -13.81 -2.46 13.20
N TYR A 189 -12.98 -2.74 12.18
CA TYR A 189 -11.62 -2.22 12.09
C TYR A 189 -11.56 -0.79 11.54
N LEU A 190 -12.61 -0.33 10.85
CA LEU A 190 -12.69 1.01 10.25
C LEU A 190 -13.39 2.03 11.17
N VAL A 191 -14.36 1.59 11.97
CA VAL A 191 -15.19 2.45 12.83
C VAL A 191 -14.37 3.39 13.73
N PRO A 192 -13.30 2.93 14.43
CA PRO A 192 -12.48 3.82 15.26
C PRO A 192 -11.87 5.00 14.50
N ASP A 193 -11.44 4.79 13.24
CA ASP A 193 -10.91 5.88 12.42
C ASP A 193 -12.03 6.76 11.84
N ALA A 194 -13.15 6.17 11.45
CA ALA A 194 -14.33 6.90 10.94
C ALA A 194 -14.93 7.85 11.98
N LEU A 195 -14.93 7.46 13.25
CA LEU A 195 -15.41 8.26 14.38
C LEU A 195 -14.28 9.05 15.09
N GLY A 196 -13.05 8.96 14.57
CA GLY A 196 -11.89 9.63 15.12
C GLY A 196 -11.78 11.12 14.75
N LYS A 197 -10.88 11.83 15.44
CA LYS A 197 -10.59 13.26 15.20
C LYS A 197 -9.70 13.51 13.97
N ARG A 198 -8.94 12.49 13.51
CA ARG A 198 -7.95 12.64 12.44
C ARG A 198 -8.65 12.69 11.08
N VAL A 199 -8.57 13.83 10.40
CA VAL A 199 -9.29 14.09 9.13
C VAL A 199 -8.97 13.07 8.03
N GLY A 200 -7.69 12.76 7.80
CA GLY A 200 -7.27 11.82 6.74
C GLY A 200 -7.81 10.41 6.96
N PRO A 201 -7.47 9.73 8.08
CA PRO A 201 -8.01 8.41 8.43
C PRO A 201 -9.53 8.37 8.44
N ARG A 202 -10.19 9.40 9.03
CA ARG A 202 -11.66 9.50 9.04
C ARG A 202 -12.26 9.48 7.65
N ARG A 203 -11.73 10.30 6.74
CA ARG A 203 -12.21 10.38 5.36
C ARG A 203 -12.00 9.07 4.61
N ASN A 204 -10.84 8.44 4.76
CA ASN A 204 -10.53 7.16 4.11
C ASN A 204 -11.46 6.05 4.63
N ALA A 205 -11.65 5.96 5.95
CA ALA A 205 -12.52 4.98 6.58
C ALA A 205 -13.98 5.18 6.19
N LEU A 206 -14.49 6.41 6.21
CA LEU A 206 -15.87 6.70 5.76
C LEU A 206 -16.09 6.39 4.28
N HIS A 207 -15.11 6.71 3.43
CA HIS A 207 -15.18 6.33 2.02
C HIS A 207 -15.26 4.81 1.85
N ALA A 208 -14.47 4.05 2.60
CA ALA A 208 -14.52 2.60 2.58
C ALA A 208 -15.85 2.03 3.12
N LEU A 209 -16.34 2.53 4.25
CA LEU A 209 -17.60 2.09 4.85
C LEU A 209 -18.79 2.25 3.88
N ARG A 210 -18.81 3.32 3.08
CA ARG A 210 -19.85 3.55 2.05
C ARG A 210 -19.79 2.57 0.87
N THR A 211 -18.67 1.85 0.69
CA THR A 211 -18.52 0.85 -0.37
C THR A 211 -18.81 -0.57 0.08
N ILE A 212 -18.96 -0.80 1.39
CA ILE A 212 -19.26 -2.11 1.95
C ILE A 212 -20.76 -2.36 1.83
N GLU A 213 -21.13 -3.48 1.23
CA GLU A 213 -22.53 -3.92 1.11
C GLU A 213 -23.01 -4.58 2.42
N GLY A 214 -24.31 -4.43 2.72
CA GLY A 214 -24.95 -5.00 3.91
C GLY A 214 -25.20 -4.01 5.04
N ASP A 215 -25.53 -4.51 6.23
CA ASP A 215 -25.87 -3.69 7.40
C ASP A 215 -24.61 -3.23 8.16
N VAL A 216 -23.99 -2.17 7.63
CA VAL A 216 -22.78 -1.55 8.22
C VAL A 216 -23.05 -0.98 9.62
N VAL A 217 -24.27 -0.53 9.91
CA VAL A 217 -24.63 0.02 11.22
C VAL A 217 -24.67 -1.08 12.27
N GLU A 218 -25.28 -2.22 11.96
CA GLU A 218 -25.26 -3.40 12.82
C GLU A 218 -23.82 -3.89 13.06
N ALA A 219 -23.02 -4.00 12.01
CA ALA A 219 -21.62 -4.42 12.13
C ALA A 219 -20.78 -3.46 13.00
N ALA A 220 -21.12 -2.17 13.03
CA ALA A 220 -20.47 -1.19 13.90
C ALA A 220 -20.86 -1.32 15.39
N ARG A 221 -21.98 -1.99 15.72
CA ARG A 221 -22.50 -2.10 17.09
C ARG A 221 -21.58 -2.89 18.04
N VAL A 222 -20.58 -3.60 17.53
CA VAL A 222 -19.50 -4.18 18.36
C VAL A 222 -18.76 -3.12 19.19
N HIS A 223 -18.78 -1.85 18.75
CA HIS A 223 -18.24 -0.70 19.47
C HIS A 223 -19.26 0.00 20.39
N GLY A 224 -20.44 -0.61 20.57
CA GLY A 224 -21.56 -0.06 21.34
C GLY A 224 -22.57 0.71 20.50
N ASP A 225 -23.76 0.92 21.08
CA ASP A 225 -24.87 1.57 20.39
C ASP A 225 -24.54 3.00 19.98
N GLU A 226 -23.79 3.75 20.79
CA GLU A 226 -23.35 5.12 20.44
C GLU A 226 -22.56 5.13 19.12
N ALA A 227 -21.63 4.18 18.95
CA ALA A 227 -20.84 4.07 17.72
C ALA A 227 -21.72 3.71 16.52
N ALA A 228 -22.67 2.78 16.67
CA ALA A 228 -23.61 2.42 15.61
C ALA A 228 -24.46 3.62 15.17
N HIS A 229 -25.04 4.37 16.11
CA HIS A 229 -25.81 5.59 15.81
C HIS A 229 -24.95 6.66 15.13
N ALA A 230 -23.71 6.85 15.57
CA ALA A 230 -22.79 7.80 14.97
C ALA A 230 -22.42 7.41 13.53
N VAL A 231 -22.19 6.12 13.26
CA VAL A 231 -21.94 5.60 11.90
C VAL A 231 -23.17 5.81 11.03
N ALA A 232 -24.37 5.49 11.53
CA ALA A 232 -25.62 5.70 10.79
C ALA A 232 -25.78 7.18 10.36
N ALA A 233 -25.54 8.12 11.27
CA ALA A 233 -25.59 9.55 10.95
C ALA A 233 -24.59 9.95 9.86
N LEU A 234 -23.33 9.48 9.94
CA LEU A 234 -22.29 9.81 8.95
C LEU A 234 -22.52 9.16 7.57
N LEU A 235 -23.22 8.03 7.52
CA LEU A 235 -23.59 7.38 6.27
C LEU A 235 -24.81 8.04 5.62
N ALA A 236 -25.76 8.54 6.43
CA ALA A 236 -26.92 9.30 5.95
C ALA A 236 -26.55 10.70 5.44
N ASP A 237 -25.54 11.33 6.04
CA ASP A 237 -24.96 12.58 5.54
C ASP A 237 -24.17 12.29 4.24
N GLU A 238 -24.85 12.34 3.10
CA GLU A 238 -24.20 12.35 1.79
C GLU A 238 -23.36 13.63 1.64
N PRO A 239 -22.03 13.54 1.51
CA PRO A 239 -21.26 14.70 1.11
C PRO A 239 -21.47 14.91 -0.39
N GLU A 240 -21.90 16.12 -0.74
CA GLU A 240 -21.81 16.65 -2.11
C GLU A 240 -20.42 16.32 -2.66
N GLN A 241 -20.36 15.56 -3.75
CA GLN A 241 -19.12 14.96 -4.24
C GLN A 241 -18.13 16.04 -4.64
N ALA A 242 -17.21 16.39 -3.73
CA ALA A 242 -15.98 17.04 -4.10
C ALA A 242 -15.13 16.00 -4.83
N GLU A 243 -15.13 16.07 -6.17
CA GLU A 243 -14.14 15.39 -7.00
C GLU A 243 -12.74 15.63 -6.40
N PRO A 244 -11.85 14.62 -6.43
CA PRO A 244 -10.50 14.80 -5.93
C PRO A 244 -9.85 15.95 -6.71
N ALA A 245 -9.63 17.07 -6.02
CA ALA A 245 -8.95 18.24 -6.55
C ALA A 245 -7.68 17.78 -7.25
N GLN A 246 -7.62 17.95 -8.58
CA GLN A 246 -6.37 17.95 -9.31
C GLN A 246 -5.48 18.98 -8.60
N ALA A 247 -4.45 18.48 -7.93
CA ALA A 247 -3.47 19.31 -7.26
C ALA A 247 -2.86 20.25 -8.31
N ALA A 248 -3.16 21.53 -8.18
CA ALA A 248 -2.48 22.69 -8.73
C ALA A 248 -1.29 22.37 -9.64
N GLU A 249 -1.56 22.07 -10.91
CA GLU A 249 -0.57 22.20 -11.98
C GLU A 249 -0.62 23.64 -12.48
N ALA A 250 -0.07 24.55 -11.67
CA ALA A 250 0.22 25.93 -12.05
C ALA A 250 1.29 26.51 -11.12
N ALA A 251 2.50 25.97 -11.20
CA ALA A 251 3.71 26.70 -10.86
C ALA A 251 4.69 26.50 -12.02
N GLY A 252 4.73 27.49 -12.91
CA GLY A 252 5.63 27.50 -14.07
C GLY A 252 7.10 27.38 -13.65
N PRO A 253 7.99 27.00 -14.60
CA PRO A 253 9.40 26.79 -14.31
C PRO A 253 10.07 28.12 -13.96
N SER A 254 10.57 28.25 -12.73
CA SER A 254 11.47 29.36 -12.39
C SER A 254 12.93 28.96 -12.61
N PRO A 255 13.78 29.84 -13.18
CA PRO A 255 15.00 29.45 -13.86
C PRO A 255 16.21 29.57 -12.92
N LEU A 256 16.94 28.48 -12.67
CA LEU A 256 18.32 28.54 -12.15
C LEU A 256 18.95 27.15 -12.12
N ALA A 257 19.62 26.78 -13.21
CA ALA A 257 20.81 25.91 -13.20
C ALA A 257 21.47 25.88 -14.59
N ALA A 258 21.80 27.04 -15.14
CA ALA A 258 22.77 27.13 -16.23
C ALA A 258 24.15 27.39 -15.63
N ARG A 259 24.97 26.33 -15.54
CA ARG A 259 26.43 26.32 -15.82
C ARG A 259 27.10 25.15 -15.10
N SER A 260 27.43 24.11 -15.86
CA SER A 260 28.77 23.51 -15.89
C SER A 260 28.79 22.43 -16.97
N ALA A 261 29.00 22.85 -18.21
CA ALA A 261 29.46 21.94 -19.25
C ALA A 261 30.95 21.68 -19.03
N ARG A 262 31.31 20.44 -18.66
CA ARG A 262 32.60 19.85 -19.02
C ARG A 262 32.30 18.65 -19.93
N PRO A 263 32.92 18.57 -21.12
CA PRO A 263 32.77 17.42 -21.98
C PRO A 263 33.63 16.25 -21.47
N SER A 264 33.05 15.07 -21.39
CA SER A 264 33.79 13.80 -21.28
C SER A 264 33.89 13.14 -22.67
N PRO A 265 34.94 12.33 -22.89
CA PRO A 265 35.66 12.27 -24.17
C PRO A 265 35.10 11.27 -25.19
N SER A 266 35.47 11.48 -26.45
CA SER A 266 35.27 10.57 -27.59
C SER A 266 35.69 9.12 -27.31
N PRO A 267 34.99 8.13 -27.88
CA PRO A 267 35.41 6.73 -27.82
C PRO A 267 36.59 6.48 -28.77
N ALA A 268 37.70 5.95 -28.22
CA ALA A 268 38.83 5.43 -28.99
C ALA A 268 38.49 4.04 -29.61
N PRO A 269 39.16 3.65 -30.71
CA PRO A 269 38.65 2.64 -31.63
C PRO A 269 38.82 1.18 -31.17
N ARG A 270 37.90 0.33 -31.64
CA ARG A 270 37.94 -1.13 -31.57
C ARG A 270 39.25 -1.66 -32.13
N THR A 271 40.08 -2.28 -31.30
CA THR A 271 41.13 -3.18 -31.76
C THR A 271 40.57 -4.59 -31.89
N THR A 272 40.56 -5.04 -33.13
CA THR A 272 40.25 -6.38 -33.61
C THR A 272 41.11 -7.44 -32.93
N ARG A 273 40.47 -8.43 -32.31
CA ARG A 273 41.09 -9.69 -31.89
C ARG A 273 41.26 -10.58 -33.14
N PRO A 274 42.46 -11.02 -33.51
CA PRO A 274 42.63 -11.89 -34.67
C PRO A 274 42.08 -13.29 -34.41
N SER A 275 41.35 -13.79 -35.40
CA SER A 275 40.73 -15.11 -35.49
C SER A 275 41.72 -16.26 -35.34
N ARG A 276 41.22 -17.34 -34.71
CA ARG A 276 41.83 -18.67 -34.66
C ARG A 276 42.22 -19.13 -36.06
N ARG A 277 43.48 -19.54 -36.22
CA ARG A 277 43.89 -20.49 -37.26
C ARG A 277 43.91 -21.89 -36.64
N THR A 278 42.99 -22.73 -37.07
CA THR A 278 43.10 -24.19 -36.99
C THR A 278 43.89 -24.67 -38.20
N PRO A 279 44.97 -25.45 -38.04
CA PRO A 279 45.48 -26.28 -39.11
C PRO A 279 44.73 -27.62 -39.12
N THR A 280 44.06 -27.85 -40.24
CA THR A 280 43.62 -29.15 -40.73
C THR A 280 44.82 -30.05 -41.06
N GLY A 281 44.73 -31.34 -40.70
CA GLY A 281 45.30 -32.43 -41.48
C GLY A 281 46.32 -33.31 -40.77
N GLY A 282 46.05 -34.62 -40.72
CA GLY A 282 47.10 -35.65 -40.68
C GLY A 282 46.84 -36.88 -39.81
N SER A 283 45.97 -37.79 -40.24
CA SER A 283 46.22 -39.25 -40.16
C SER A 283 46.81 -39.65 -41.52
N PRO A 284 47.71 -40.65 -41.64
CA PRO A 284 47.38 -42.05 -41.34
C PRO A 284 48.53 -42.98 -40.90
N SER A 285 48.13 -44.24 -40.67
CA SER A 285 48.86 -45.49 -40.36
C SER A 285 49.13 -45.77 -38.89
#